data_AF-A0A956ADZ3-F1
#
_entry.id   AF-A0A956ADZ3-F1
#
_cell.length_a   1.000
_cell.length_b   1.000
_cell.length_c   1.000
_cell.angle_alpha   90.00
_cell.angle_beta   90.00
_cell.angle_gamma   90.00
#
_symmetry.space_group_name_H-M   'P 1'
#
loop_
_entity.id
_entity.type
_entity.pdbx_description
1 polymer ?
#
loop_
_entity_poly.entity_id
_entity_poly.type
_entity_poly.pdbx_seq_one_letter_code
_entity_poly.pdbx_strand_id
1 'polypeptide(L)'
;MKKQLISGVVGLGLMTVAGGAMAVECITTSPPGAIPAAGLVVLAQDATATSTFCGGSAGYTSDTHLVDPNFVYVGTGNVTAAGTEFDLGMFVAGQELVFSITVRDTGYTFFTGPGDRNPDGIVHAAITDLGNGVFHVGFEDLYNGGDLDYDDVNLVIETTGIVIADEDTDDDGIPDDEDNCVVTPNPDQADADGDGEGDVCDVCPNDAGNEDADNDGICGADDNCPAVSNSNQADADEDGLGDACDACPNDATNDADGDGVCEDVDNCPGAANADQANADGDEAGDICDLCPNDAGDDADGDGVCGDVDACEGTELTESVPTEELGVNRFALIDGDGVFDTVSPRGRGPRRSYTIQDTHGCSCSQIIEALDLGEGHTKFGCSISAMDDWIATF
;
A
#
# COMPACT_ATOMS: atom_id res chain seq x y z
N MET A 1 65.68 9.41 2.50
CA MET A 1 66.40 10.70 2.31
C MET A 1 65.53 11.61 1.46
N LYS A 2 65.08 12.76 2.02
CA LYS A 2 64.56 13.98 1.34
C LYS A 2 63.27 13.78 0.50
N LYS A 3 62.17 14.53 0.66
CA LYS A 3 61.97 15.93 1.07
C LYS A 3 60.53 16.13 1.62
N GLN A 4 60.43 17.07 2.55
CA GLN A 4 59.24 17.67 3.17
C GLN A 4 58.70 18.84 2.30
N LEU A 5 57.54 19.42 2.71
CA LEU A 5 57.01 20.79 2.42
C LEU A 5 56.11 20.91 1.14
N ILE A 6 54.92 21.56 1.04
CA ILE A 6 54.16 22.59 1.81
C ILE A 6 52.65 22.52 1.46
N SER A 7 51.81 22.97 2.39
CA SER A 7 50.39 23.36 2.27
C SER A 7 50.09 24.39 1.15
N GLY A 8 48.86 24.42 0.64
CA GLY A 8 48.40 25.49 -0.25
C GLY A 8 46.99 25.26 -0.80
N VAL A 9 45.98 25.65 -0.01
CA VAL A 9 44.62 25.95 -0.51
C VAL A 9 44.75 27.04 -1.56
N VAL A 10 44.29 26.77 -2.78
CA VAL A 10 44.02 27.79 -3.80
C VAL A 10 42.57 27.60 -4.21
N GLY A 11 41.73 28.55 -3.82
CA GLY A 11 40.33 28.59 -4.21
C GLY A 11 40.21 28.57 -5.73
N LEU A 12 39.33 27.70 -6.21
CA LEU A 12 38.90 27.68 -7.60
C LEU A 12 38.07 28.96 -7.80
N GLY A 13 38.76 30.02 -8.20
CA GLY A 13 38.13 31.27 -8.58
C GLY A 13 37.21 31.01 -9.76
N LEU A 14 35.94 31.31 -9.55
CA LEU A 14 34.91 31.40 -10.57
C LEU A 14 35.47 32.20 -11.75
N MET A 15 35.79 31.50 -12.84
CA MET A 15 36.16 32.13 -14.11
C MET A 15 34.86 32.70 -14.68
N THR A 16 34.54 33.95 -14.34
CA THR A 16 33.62 34.76 -15.13
C THR A 16 34.23 34.85 -16.53
N VAL A 17 33.73 34.04 -17.45
CA VAL A 17 33.95 34.24 -18.88
C VAL A 17 33.19 35.52 -19.21
N ALA A 18 33.91 36.64 -19.26
CA ALA A 18 33.41 37.83 -19.90
C ALA A 18 33.23 37.50 -21.39
N GLY A 19 32.04 37.06 -21.76
CA GLY A 19 31.59 37.05 -23.15
C GLY A 19 31.51 38.49 -23.62
N GLY A 20 32.61 39.00 -24.15
CA GLY A 20 32.55 40.18 -25.01
C GLY A 20 31.74 39.75 -26.23
N ALA A 21 30.52 40.27 -26.36
CA ALA A 21 29.75 40.16 -27.60
C ALA A 21 30.66 40.62 -28.75
N MET A 22 31.03 39.68 -29.61
CA MET A 22 31.63 40.03 -30.89
C MET A 22 30.57 40.85 -31.61
N ALA A 23 30.88 42.10 -31.98
CA ALA A 23 29.94 42.92 -32.73
C ALA A 23 29.52 42.14 -33.99
N VAL A 24 28.23 41.89 -34.14
CA VAL A 24 27.68 41.27 -35.34
C VAL A 24 28.03 42.15 -36.52
N GLU A 25 28.89 41.64 -37.41
CA GLU A 25 29.22 42.36 -38.63
C GLU A 25 28.02 42.32 -39.57
N CYS A 26 27.55 43.51 -39.95
CA CYS A 26 26.48 43.63 -40.92
C CYS A 26 26.93 43.05 -42.26
N ILE A 27 26.13 42.13 -42.79
CA ILE A 27 26.29 41.57 -44.13
C ILE A 27 25.33 42.33 -45.05
N THR A 28 25.88 42.95 -46.10
CA THR A 28 25.14 43.83 -47.02
C THR A 28 24.99 43.25 -48.43
N THR A 29 25.43 42.02 -48.62
CA THR A 29 25.33 41.26 -49.88
C THR A 29 25.01 39.82 -49.54
N SER A 30 24.21 39.12 -50.35
CA SER A 30 23.92 37.72 -50.09
C SER A 30 25.19 36.84 -50.11
N PRO A 31 25.48 36.09 -49.02
CA PRO A 31 26.65 35.22 -48.95
C PRO A 31 26.63 34.08 -49.98
N PRO A 32 27.81 33.60 -50.43
CA PRO A 32 27.90 32.40 -51.26
C PRO A 32 27.32 31.19 -50.54
N GLY A 33 26.31 30.55 -51.14
CA GLY A 33 25.64 29.37 -50.56
C GLY A 33 24.31 29.66 -49.87
N ALA A 34 23.81 30.89 -49.92
CA ALA A 34 22.44 31.21 -49.52
C ALA A 34 21.44 30.30 -50.26
N ILE A 35 20.57 29.63 -49.52
CA ILE A 35 19.60 28.68 -50.09
C ILE A 35 18.28 29.42 -50.27
N PRO A 36 17.85 29.73 -51.50
CA PRO A 36 16.47 30.14 -51.72
C PRO A 36 15.57 28.91 -51.48
N ALA A 37 14.50 29.09 -50.70
CA ALA A 37 13.41 28.14 -50.48
C ALA A 37 13.42 27.23 -49.23
N ALA A 38 14.00 27.65 -48.11
CA ALA A 38 13.56 27.14 -46.81
C ALA A 38 13.29 28.33 -45.89
N GLY A 39 12.20 28.33 -45.13
CA GLY A 39 11.99 29.34 -44.09
C GLY A 39 13.13 29.32 -43.08
N LEU A 40 13.25 30.37 -42.25
CA LEU A 40 14.18 30.32 -41.13
C LEU A 40 13.62 29.35 -40.09
N VAL A 41 14.00 28.08 -40.20
CA VAL A 41 13.63 27.01 -39.26
C VAL A 41 14.92 26.42 -38.70
N VAL A 42 15.54 27.10 -37.74
CA VAL A 42 16.59 26.46 -36.92
C VAL A 42 16.67 27.15 -35.56
N LEU A 43 15.79 26.74 -34.65
CA LEU A 43 16.11 26.78 -33.22
C LEU A 43 16.28 25.33 -32.78
N ALA A 44 17.52 24.92 -32.51
CA ALA A 44 17.85 23.56 -32.07
C ALA A 44 17.37 23.27 -30.63
N GLN A 45 17.04 24.33 -29.90
CA GLN A 45 16.57 24.36 -28.51
C GLN A 45 15.77 25.64 -28.31
N ASP A 46 15.01 25.74 -27.22
CA ASP A 46 14.36 26.98 -26.82
C ASP A 46 15.40 28.10 -26.72
N ALA A 47 15.07 29.28 -27.25
CA ALA A 47 16.05 30.35 -27.41
C ALA A 47 15.40 31.73 -27.30
N THR A 48 16.19 32.70 -26.84
CA THR A 48 15.93 34.13 -27.12
C THR A 48 16.54 34.48 -28.47
N ALA A 49 15.90 35.36 -29.25
CA ALA A 49 16.47 35.84 -30.50
C ALA A 49 16.47 37.37 -30.61
N THR A 50 17.55 37.89 -31.20
CA THR A 50 17.70 39.30 -31.57
C THR A 50 17.89 39.41 -33.08
N SER A 51 17.44 40.52 -33.66
CA SER A 51 17.68 40.87 -35.05
C SER A 51 18.49 42.16 -35.16
N THR A 52 19.55 42.13 -35.96
CA THR A 52 20.33 43.29 -36.35
C THR A 52 19.95 43.69 -37.77
N PHE A 53 19.44 44.91 -37.95
CA PHE A 53 19.15 45.45 -39.27
C PHE A 53 20.43 45.92 -39.95
N CYS A 54 20.76 45.35 -41.12
CA CYS A 54 22.03 45.60 -41.81
C CYS A 54 21.92 46.62 -42.95
N GLY A 55 20.71 47.10 -43.25
CA GLY A 55 20.44 47.94 -44.42
C GLY A 55 20.31 47.11 -45.69
N GLY A 56 20.41 47.75 -46.85
CA GLY A 56 20.38 47.07 -48.14
C GLY A 56 20.58 48.04 -49.30
N SER A 57 20.61 47.51 -50.52
CA SER A 57 20.84 48.26 -51.75
C SER A 57 19.56 48.81 -52.38
N ALA A 58 18.41 48.52 -51.75
CA ALA A 58 17.06 48.71 -52.30
C ALA A 58 16.82 50.08 -52.95
N GLY A 59 16.29 50.02 -54.17
CA GLY A 59 15.75 51.17 -54.88
C GLY A 59 14.44 51.71 -54.27
N TYR A 60 13.75 50.92 -53.44
CA TYR A 60 12.48 51.25 -52.81
C TYR A 60 12.57 51.29 -51.28
N THR A 61 11.57 51.90 -50.64
CA THR A 61 11.46 51.91 -49.17
C THR A 61 10.58 50.76 -48.71
N SER A 62 11.13 49.86 -47.90
CA SER A 62 10.46 48.63 -47.47
C SER A 62 10.44 48.50 -45.95
N ASP A 63 9.28 48.19 -45.36
CA ASP A 63 9.12 47.97 -43.92
C ASP A 63 9.28 46.48 -43.58
N THR A 64 10.19 46.17 -42.67
CA THR A 64 10.54 44.80 -42.30
C THR A 64 9.89 44.41 -40.98
N HIS A 65 9.32 43.20 -40.92
CA HIS A 65 8.70 42.67 -39.72
C HIS A 65 9.02 41.18 -39.54
N LEU A 66 9.19 40.71 -38.30
CA LEU A 66 8.82 39.35 -37.93
C LEU A 66 7.28 39.31 -37.87
N VAL A 67 6.65 38.34 -38.52
CA VAL A 67 5.19 38.22 -38.60
C VAL A 67 4.62 36.93 -38.02
N ASP A 68 5.46 35.93 -37.78
CA ASP A 68 5.11 34.65 -37.16
C ASP A 68 6.33 34.14 -36.38
N PRO A 69 6.20 33.77 -35.08
CA PRO A 69 4.98 33.76 -34.26
C PRO A 69 4.61 35.13 -33.67
N ASN A 70 5.54 36.07 -33.64
CA ASN A 70 5.33 37.40 -33.08
C ASN A 70 5.24 38.44 -34.20
N PHE A 71 4.46 39.49 -34.00
CA PHE A 71 4.47 40.66 -34.87
C PHE A 71 5.43 41.71 -34.31
N VAL A 72 6.68 41.71 -34.79
CA VAL A 72 7.74 42.61 -34.33
C VAL A 72 8.23 43.44 -35.52
N TYR A 73 8.28 44.75 -35.37
CA TYR A 73 8.85 45.65 -36.39
C TYR A 73 10.38 45.64 -36.31
N VAL A 74 11.03 45.42 -37.46
CA VAL A 74 12.49 45.22 -37.61
C VAL A 74 13.06 46.24 -38.62
N GLY A 75 12.59 47.49 -38.54
CA GLY A 75 13.14 48.60 -39.30
C GLY A 75 12.57 48.82 -40.70
N THR A 76 13.00 49.92 -41.33
CA THR A 76 12.63 50.31 -42.69
C THR A 76 13.89 50.50 -43.53
N GLY A 77 13.91 49.94 -44.74
CA GLY A 77 14.94 50.16 -45.76
C GLY A 77 15.18 51.65 -46.02
N ASN A 78 16.45 52.04 -46.18
CA ASN A 78 16.87 53.44 -46.36
C ASN A 78 16.58 54.42 -45.19
N VAL A 79 16.01 53.95 -44.08
CA VAL A 79 15.68 54.79 -42.90
C VAL A 79 16.38 54.28 -41.63
N THR A 80 16.27 52.99 -41.33
CA THR A 80 16.88 52.40 -40.14
C THR A 80 18.40 52.30 -40.33
N ALA A 81 19.16 52.79 -39.35
CA ALA A 81 20.62 52.74 -39.38
C ALA A 81 21.11 51.28 -39.32
N ALA A 82 22.08 50.94 -40.17
CA ALA A 82 22.74 49.64 -40.12
C ALA A 82 23.37 49.40 -38.73
N GLY A 83 23.18 48.20 -38.19
CA GLY A 83 23.58 47.83 -36.83
C GLY A 83 22.53 48.11 -35.75
N THR A 84 21.31 48.55 -36.13
CA THR A 84 20.21 48.69 -35.16
C THR A 84 19.69 47.31 -34.76
N GLU A 85 19.68 47.03 -33.45
CA GLU A 85 19.21 45.76 -32.89
C GLU A 85 17.74 45.83 -32.44
N PHE A 86 17.03 44.72 -32.59
CA PHE A 86 15.64 44.51 -32.22
C PHE A 86 15.51 43.20 -31.44
N ASP A 87 14.91 43.24 -30.25
CA ASP A 87 14.54 42.04 -29.51
C ASP A 87 13.31 41.38 -30.16
N LEU A 88 13.45 40.13 -30.59
CA LEU A 88 12.38 39.36 -31.21
C LEU A 88 11.57 38.56 -30.18
N GLY A 89 12.14 38.33 -28.99
CA GLY A 89 11.55 37.57 -27.90
C GLY A 89 12.07 36.14 -27.78
N MET A 90 11.29 35.31 -27.07
CA MET A 90 11.56 33.89 -26.84
C MET A 90 10.80 33.01 -27.82
N PHE A 91 11.44 31.91 -28.20
CA PHE A 91 10.93 30.98 -29.19
C PHE A 91 11.27 29.54 -28.78
N VAL A 92 10.36 28.62 -29.07
CA VAL A 92 10.53 27.20 -28.77
C VAL A 92 11.31 26.47 -29.86
N ALA A 93 11.95 25.36 -29.49
CA ALA A 93 12.67 24.51 -30.43
C ALA A 93 11.81 24.10 -31.62
N GLY A 94 12.36 24.23 -32.84
CA GLY A 94 11.67 23.87 -34.09
C GLY A 94 10.65 24.89 -34.62
N GLN A 95 10.45 26.04 -33.96
CA GLN A 95 9.57 27.12 -34.44
C GLN A 95 10.13 27.77 -35.73
N GLU A 96 9.29 27.98 -36.75
CA GLU A 96 9.64 28.80 -37.93
C GLU A 96 9.51 30.28 -37.58
N LEU A 97 10.52 31.08 -37.94
CA LEU A 97 10.46 32.54 -37.90
C LEU A 97 10.18 33.08 -39.29
N VAL A 98 8.99 33.64 -39.49
CA VAL A 98 8.59 34.23 -40.77
C VAL A 98 8.82 35.72 -40.73
N PHE A 99 9.73 36.20 -41.57
CA PHE A 99 9.95 37.62 -41.77
C PHE A 99 9.22 38.07 -43.04
N SER A 100 8.84 39.34 -43.07
CA SER A 100 8.28 39.98 -44.24
C SER A 100 8.93 41.33 -44.51
N ILE A 101 8.94 41.72 -45.78
CA ILE A 101 9.15 43.09 -46.21
C ILE A 101 7.87 43.60 -46.89
N THR A 102 7.43 44.80 -46.54
CA THR A 102 6.32 45.48 -47.22
C THR A 102 6.85 46.71 -47.95
N VAL A 103 6.81 46.66 -49.27
CA VAL A 103 7.36 47.70 -50.14
C VAL A 103 6.35 48.85 -50.23
N ARG A 104 6.70 50.02 -49.71
CA ARG A 104 5.74 51.13 -49.55
C ARG A 104 5.21 51.67 -50.88
N ASP A 105 6.05 51.67 -51.91
CA ASP A 105 5.71 52.27 -53.21
C ASP A 105 4.74 51.40 -54.03
N THR A 106 4.81 50.07 -53.87
CA THR A 106 3.99 49.12 -54.61
C THR A 106 2.86 48.51 -53.77
N GLY A 107 3.02 48.49 -52.45
CA GLY A 107 2.11 47.83 -51.51
C GLY A 107 2.24 46.30 -51.49
N TYR A 108 3.22 45.72 -52.19
CA TYR A 108 3.48 44.29 -52.13
C TYR A 108 4.20 43.93 -50.83
N THR A 109 3.81 42.79 -50.27
CA THR A 109 4.49 42.17 -49.13
C THR A 109 5.07 40.85 -49.56
N PHE A 110 6.36 40.65 -49.28
CA PHE A 110 7.10 39.43 -49.55
C PHE A 110 7.61 38.84 -48.24
N PHE A 111 7.73 37.52 -48.19
CA PHE A 111 8.00 36.75 -46.99
C PHE A 111 9.21 35.83 -47.18
N THR A 112 9.89 35.51 -46.08
CA THR A 112 10.80 34.37 -46.04
C THR A 112 10.05 33.07 -46.31
N GLY A 113 10.76 32.02 -46.73
CA GLY A 113 10.20 30.68 -46.93
C GLY A 113 9.83 30.34 -48.38
N PRO A 114 8.91 29.37 -48.60
CA PRO A 114 8.62 28.85 -49.92
C PRO A 114 7.91 29.89 -50.79
N GLY A 115 8.12 29.80 -52.12
CA GLY A 115 7.63 30.83 -53.05
C GLY A 115 6.11 30.94 -53.15
N ASP A 116 5.37 29.88 -52.83
CA ASP A 116 3.90 29.90 -52.76
C ASP A 116 3.36 30.78 -51.63
N ARG A 117 4.20 31.19 -50.66
CA ARG A 117 3.88 32.20 -49.64
C ARG A 117 3.84 33.61 -50.22
N ASN A 118 4.49 33.84 -51.38
CA ASN A 118 4.60 35.16 -51.99
C ASN A 118 3.57 35.39 -53.10
N PRO A 119 3.14 36.64 -53.33
CA PRO A 119 2.09 36.97 -54.31
C PRO A 119 2.32 36.49 -55.74
N ASP A 120 3.57 36.32 -56.15
CA ASP A 120 4.00 35.88 -57.49
C ASP A 120 4.44 34.42 -57.57
N GLY A 121 4.41 33.70 -56.45
CA GLY A 121 4.74 32.28 -56.40
C GLY A 121 6.24 31.98 -56.43
N ILE A 122 7.12 32.97 -56.22
CA ILE A 122 8.57 32.78 -56.17
C ILE A 122 9.16 33.17 -54.81
N VAL A 123 10.40 32.75 -54.57
CA VAL A 123 11.10 33.05 -53.30
C VAL A 123 11.65 34.48 -53.36
N HIS A 124 11.46 35.21 -52.27
CA HIS A 124 11.92 36.60 -52.11
C HIS A 124 12.90 36.80 -50.96
N ALA A 125 13.32 35.72 -50.31
CA ALA A 125 14.35 35.80 -49.28
C ALA A 125 15.32 34.64 -49.39
N ALA A 126 16.59 34.93 -49.16
CA ALA A 126 17.66 33.96 -49.05
C ALA A 126 18.18 33.95 -47.61
N ILE A 127 18.38 32.76 -47.06
CA ILE A 127 18.86 32.57 -45.69
C ILE A 127 20.19 31.83 -45.74
N THR A 128 21.15 32.30 -44.95
CA THR A 128 22.45 31.67 -44.76
C THR A 128 22.68 31.40 -43.27
N ASP A 129 22.92 30.14 -42.91
CA ASP A 129 23.40 29.77 -41.57
C ASP A 129 24.90 30.06 -41.47
N LEU A 130 25.28 30.96 -40.56
CA LEU A 130 26.66 31.35 -40.31
C LEU A 130 27.29 30.55 -39.16
N GLY A 131 26.51 29.67 -38.51
CA GLY A 131 26.90 28.85 -37.37
C GLY A 131 26.71 29.56 -36.02
N ASN A 132 26.79 28.79 -34.93
CA ASN A 132 26.67 29.26 -33.55
C ASN A 132 25.38 30.06 -33.25
N GLY A 133 24.27 29.72 -33.90
CA GLY A 133 23.00 30.42 -33.71
C GLY A 133 22.92 31.77 -34.42
N VAL A 134 23.77 32.02 -35.43
CA VAL A 134 23.77 33.25 -36.22
C VAL A 134 23.31 32.97 -37.64
N PHE A 135 22.32 33.73 -38.13
CA PHE A 135 21.74 33.59 -39.45
C PHE A 135 21.72 34.92 -40.18
N HIS A 136 22.02 34.91 -41.48
CA HIS A 136 21.80 36.06 -42.36
C HIS A 136 20.52 35.86 -43.16
N VAL A 137 19.71 36.91 -43.29
CA VAL A 137 18.48 36.94 -44.07
C VAL A 137 18.56 38.11 -45.04
N GLY A 138 18.61 37.83 -46.34
CA GLY A 138 18.56 38.81 -47.42
C GLY A 138 17.23 38.73 -48.16
N PHE A 139 16.69 39.86 -48.61
CA PHE A 139 15.41 39.95 -49.35
C PHE A 139 15.57 40.56 -50.74
N GLU A 140 14.60 40.26 -51.59
CA GLU A 140 14.29 40.89 -52.88
C GLU A 140 12.98 41.67 -52.77
N ASP A 141 12.99 42.97 -53.08
CA ASP A 141 11.83 43.87 -52.94
C ASP A 141 11.00 44.08 -54.22
N LEU A 142 11.38 43.40 -55.32
CA LEU A 142 10.71 43.53 -56.61
C LEU A 142 9.89 42.30 -56.98
N TYR A 143 8.63 42.52 -57.38
CA TYR A 143 7.75 41.50 -57.95
C TYR A 143 8.43 40.75 -59.11
N ASN A 144 8.33 39.43 -59.11
CA ASN A 144 9.03 38.50 -60.01
C ASN A 144 10.56 38.43 -59.79
N GLY A 145 11.03 38.87 -58.62
CA GLY A 145 12.31 38.52 -58.04
C GLY A 145 13.49 39.38 -58.48
N GLY A 146 13.22 40.56 -59.05
CA GLY A 146 14.29 41.53 -59.34
C GLY A 146 15.47 40.96 -60.12
N ASP A 147 16.67 41.15 -59.56
CA ASP A 147 17.94 40.59 -60.03
C ASP A 147 18.43 39.38 -59.23
N LEU A 148 17.70 38.96 -58.19
CA LEU A 148 17.91 37.74 -57.39
C LEU A 148 19.28 37.70 -56.68
N ASP A 149 19.80 38.84 -56.27
CA ASP A 149 21.00 38.94 -55.44
C ASP A 149 20.69 39.05 -53.92
N TYR A 150 19.42 39.22 -53.56
CA TYR A 150 18.83 39.25 -52.23
C TYR A 150 19.47 40.29 -51.30
N ASP A 151 19.92 41.42 -51.84
CA ASP A 151 20.61 42.45 -51.06
C ASP A 151 19.78 43.73 -50.81
N ASP A 152 18.51 43.76 -51.23
CA ASP A 152 17.59 44.90 -51.05
C ASP A 152 17.33 45.21 -49.58
N VAL A 153 17.15 44.18 -48.75
CA VAL A 153 17.06 44.30 -47.28
C VAL A 153 17.79 43.14 -46.64
N ASN A 154 18.73 43.45 -45.74
CA ASN A 154 19.53 42.46 -45.02
C ASN A 154 19.31 42.54 -43.50
N LEU A 155 19.20 41.39 -42.87
CA LEU A 155 19.14 41.19 -41.43
C LEU A 155 20.19 40.15 -41.01
N VAL A 156 20.67 40.28 -39.77
CA VAL A 156 21.33 39.17 -39.07
C VAL A 156 20.50 38.80 -37.84
N ILE A 157 20.24 37.51 -37.65
CA ILE A 157 19.50 36.98 -36.50
C ILE A 157 20.49 36.23 -35.62
N GLU A 158 20.53 36.55 -34.33
CA GLU A 158 21.29 35.81 -33.33
C GLU A 158 20.34 35.12 -32.36
N THR A 159 20.63 33.87 -32.02
CA THR A 159 19.83 33.06 -31.12
C THR A 159 20.69 32.59 -29.95
N THR A 160 20.25 32.85 -28.73
CA THR A 160 20.90 32.37 -27.51
C THR A 160 20.02 31.32 -26.87
N GLY A 161 20.52 30.07 -26.82
CA GLY A 161 19.82 28.95 -26.23
C GLY A 161 19.51 29.17 -24.74
N ILE A 162 18.26 28.90 -24.37
CA ILE A 162 17.79 28.86 -22.99
C ILE A 162 17.97 27.42 -22.49
N VAL A 163 18.56 27.25 -21.31
CA VAL A 163 18.48 26.02 -20.54
C VAL A 163 17.42 26.27 -19.48
N ILE A 164 16.19 25.80 -19.70
CA ILE A 164 15.13 25.79 -18.69
C ILE A 164 15.03 24.37 -18.18
N ALA A 165 15.80 24.09 -17.12
CA ALA A 165 15.52 23.02 -16.19
C ALA A 165 14.73 23.69 -15.07
N ASP A 166 13.42 23.46 -15.02
CA ASP A 166 12.76 23.38 -13.73
C ASP A 166 12.43 21.90 -13.57
N GLU A 167 13.42 21.20 -13.03
CA GLU A 167 13.36 19.78 -12.71
C GLU A 167 13.05 19.66 -11.22
N ASP A 168 12.31 20.57 -10.60
CA ASP A 168 11.97 20.58 -9.17
C ASP A 168 10.46 20.87 -9.07
N THR A 169 9.66 19.81 -9.16
CA THR A 169 8.20 19.86 -9.37
C THR A 169 7.48 20.47 -8.17
N ASP A 170 8.05 20.39 -6.97
CA ASP A 170 7.41 20.84 -5.73
C ASP A 170 8.11 22.02 -5.03
N ASP A 171 9.16 22.57 -5.66
CA ASP A 171 9.92 23.74 -5.24
C ASP A 171 10.58 23.56 -3.84
N ASP A 172 10.95 22.35 -3.47
CA ASP A 172 11.57 22.05 -2.17
C ASP A 172 13.11 22.24 -2.16
N GLY A 173 13.70 22.39 -3.35
CA GLY A 173 15.12 22.59 -3.58
C GLY A 173 15.90 21.31 -3.91
N ILE A 174 15.21 20.18 -4.09
CA ILE A 174 15.73 18.91 -4.57
C ILE A 174 15.19 18.65 -6.00
N PRO A 175 16.05 18.35 -6.98
CA PRO A 175 15.57 18.01 -8.32
C PRO A 175 14.77 16.68 -8.35
N ASP A 176 13.72 16.59 -9.16
CA ASP A 176 12.84 15.43 -9.41
C ASP A 176 13.58 14.10 -9.63
N ASP A 177 14.79 14.12 -10.20
CA ASP A 177 15.60 12.91 -10.42
C ASP A 177 16.43 12.47 -9.21
N GLU A 178 16.50 13.32 -8.18
CA GLU A 178 17.13 13.11 -6.88
C GLU A 178 16.12 13.16 -5.71
N ASP A 179 14.84 13.47 -5.99
CA ASP A 179 13.77 13.66 -5.01
C ASP A 179 12.98 12.36 -4.75
N ASN A 180 13.02 11.87 -3.51
CA ASN A 180 12.24 10.70 -3.07
C ASN A 180 10.75 10.99 -2.81
N CYS A 181 10.30 12.24 -2.98
CA CYS A 181 8.90 12.66 -2.93
C CYS A 181 8.55 13.76 -3.96
N VAL A 182 8.78 13.53 -5.26
CA VAL A 182 8.61 14.44 -6.43
C VAL A 182 7.46 15.49 -6.41
N VAL A 183 6.38 15.28 -5.66
CA VAL A 183 5.23 16.18 -5.61
C VAL A 183 4.89 16.70 -4.20
N THR A 184 5.67 16.32 -3.19
CA THR A 184 5.42 16.63 -1.78
C THR A 184 6.70 17.13 -1.10
N PRO A 185 6.82 18.44 -0.81
CA PRO A 185 8.08 19.03 -0.39
C PRO A 185 8.67 18.39 0.86
N ASN A 186 9.87 17.82 0.74
CA ASN A 186 10.68 17.26 1.82
C ASN A 186 12.18 17.52 1.62
N PRO A 187 12.65 18.76 1.89
CA PRO A 187 14.04 19.14 1.65
C PRO A 187 15.07 18.36 2.49
N ASP A 188 14.64 17.59 3.49
CA ASP A 188 15.47 16.71 4.31
C ASP A 188 15.64 15.30 3.72
N GLN A 189 14.81 14.92 2.73
CA GLN A 189 14.86 13.65 2.00
C GLN A 189 14.93 12.46 2.97
N ALA A 190 14.16 12.54 4.05
CA ALA A 190 14.06 11.45 5.03
C ALA A 190 13.41 10.23 4.37
N ASP A 191 13.99 9.06 4.60
CA ASP A 191 13.59 7.74 4.10
C ASP A 191 14.11 6.75 5.16
N ALA A 192 13.25 6.38 6.10
CA ALA A 192 13.68 5.66 7.30
C ALA A 192 13.89 4.15 7.06
N ASP A 193 13.22 3.56 6.08
CA ASP A 193 13.33 2.13 5.75
C ASP A 193 14.19 1.82 4.51
N GLY A 194 14.53 2.83 3.72
CA GLY A 194 15.44 2.75 2.59
C GLY A 194 14.82 2.16 1.33
N ASP A 195 13.50 2.26 1.14
CA ASP A 195 12.81 1.74 -0.05
C ASP A 195 12.86 2.69 -1.27
N GLY A 196 13.23 3.94 -1.03
CA GLY A 196 13.39 4.98 -2.04
C GLY A 196 12.21 5.93 -2.20
N GLU A 197 11.12 5.75 -1.46
CA GLU A 197 10.05 6.73 -1.23
C GLU A 197 10.38 7.51 0.06
N GLY A 198 10.09 8.81 0.12
CA GLY A 198 10.39 9.60 1.31
C GLY A 198 9.31 9.52 2.40
N ASP A 199 9.69 9.67 3.66
CA ASP A 199 8.82 9.52 4.85
C ASP A 199 7.50 10.33 4.77
N VAL A 200 7.46 11.43 4.00
CA VAL A 200 6.27 12.28 3.88
C VAL A 200 5.28 11.83 2.80
N CYS A 201 5.72 11.03 1.85
CA CYS A 201 4.94 10.52 0.73
C CYS A 201 4.80 8.99 0.76
N ASP A 202 5.58 8.33 1.60
CA ASP A 202 5.48 6.93 1.94
C ASP A 202 4.26 6.65 2.84
N VAL A 203 3.46 5.64 2.45
CA VAL A 203 2.30 5.17 3.22
C VAL A 203 2.77 4.45 4.48
N CYS A 204 3.93 3.79 4.40
CA CYS A 204 4.51 3.01 5.47
C CYS A 204 5.98 3.39 5.73
N PRO A 205 6.26 4.56 6.33
CA PRO A 205 7.62 5.12 6.48
C PRO A 205 8.65 4.26 7.23
N ASN A 206 8.26 3.11 7.78
CA ASN A 206 9.15 2.20 8.50
C ASN A 206 9.10 0.76 7.96
N ASP A 207 8.41 0.53 6.85
CA ASP A 207 8.29 -0.77 6.19
C ASP A 207 8.49 -0.65 4.68
N ALA A 208 9.68 -1.06 4.22
CA ALA A 208 10.09 -0.99 2.82
C ALA A 208 9.24 -1.87 1.87
N GLY A 209 8.36 -2.73 2.41
CA GLY A 209 7.38 -3.47 1.63
C GLY A 209 6.17 -2.63 1.23
N ASN A 210 5.95 -1.51 1.93
CA ASN A 210 4.80 -0.64 1.79
C ASN A 210 3.47 -1.43 1.92
N GLU A 211 3.43 -2.35 2.88
CA GLU A 211 2.36 -3.34 3.03
C GLU A 211 1.18 -2.80 3.86
N ASP A 212 0.35 -1.93 3.28
CA ASP A 212 -0.96 -1.54 3.83
C ASP A 212 -2.08 -2.09 2.91
N ALA A 213 -2.49 -3.34 3.17
CA ALA A 213 -3.38 -4.06 2.27
C ALA A 213 -4.83 -3.55 2.27
N ASP A 214 -5.28 -2.93 3.36
CA ASP A 214 -6.64 -2.43 3.50
C ASP A 214 -6.77 -0.90 3.50
N ASN A 215 -5.65 -0.19 3.42
CA ASN A 215 -5.51 1.26 3.29
C ASN A 215 -6.05 2.03 4.50
N ASP A 216 -5.81 1.52 5.71
CA ASP A 216 -6.21 2.18 6.95
C ASP A 216 -5.11 3.05 7.59
N GLY A 217 -3.91 3.01 7.02
CA GLY A 217 -2.73 3.76 7.46
C GLY A 217 -1.90 3.04 8.52
N ILE A 218 -2.14 1.76 8.79
CA ILE A 218 -1.33 0.90 9.63
C ILE A 218 -0.70 -0.20 8.76
N CYS A 219 0.58 -0.47 8.98
CA CYS A 219 1.38 -1.22 8.03
C CYS A 219 1.79 -2.60 8.56
N GLY A 220 1.73 -3.59 7.68
CA GLY A 220 2.37 -4.89 7.81
C GLY A 220 2.14 -5.55 9.16
N ALA A 221 3.22 -5.70 9.93
CA ALA A 221 3.21 -6.38 11.22
C ALA A 221 2.70 -5.52 12.40
N ASP A 222 2.55 -4.22 12.20
CA ASP A 222 1.96 -3.31 13.19
C ASP A 222 0.43 -3.28 13.10
N ASP A 223 -0.16 -3.85 12.04
CA ASP A 223 -1.60 -3.99 11.85
C ASP A 223 -2.12 -5.30 12.45
N ASN A 224 -2.96 -5.19 13.49
CA ASN A 224 -3.62 -6.33 14.11
C ASN A 224 -4.83 -6.87 13.32
N CYS A 225 -5.20 -6.23 12.21
CA CYS A 225 -6.17 -6.71 11.24
C CYS A 225 -5.77 -6.45 9.77
N PRO A 226 -4.75 -7.13 9.21
CA PRO A 226 -4.16 -6.86 7.88
C PRO A 226 -5.07 -6.90 6.64
N ALA A 227 -6.35 -7.19 6.79
CA ALA A 227 -7.32 -7.27 5.71
C ALA A 227 -8.62 -6.52 6.02
N VAL A 228 -8.73 -5.88 7.20
CA VAL A 228 -9.93 -5.22 7.68
C VAL A 228 -9.55 -3.90 8.36
N SER A 229 -9.74 -2.82 7.61
CA SER A 229 -9.41 -1.46 8.04
C SER A 229 -9.92 -1.14 9.45
N ASN A 230 -8.99 -0.86 10.35
CA ASN A 230 -9.21 -0.57 11.76
C ASN A 230 -8.12 0.38 12.29
N SER A 231 -8.05 1.59 11.72
CA SER A 231 -7.02 2.60 12.03
C SER A 231 -6.88 2.98 13.52
N ASN A 232 -7.79 2.55 14.41
CA ASN A 232 -7.69 2.73 15.86
C ASN A 232 -6.92 1.60 16.57
N GLN A 233 -6.64 0.49 15.87
CA GLN A 233 -5.94 -0.71 16.34
C GLN A 233 -6.47 -1.18 17.69
N ALA A 234 -7.80 -1.14 17.85
CA ALA A 234 -8.44 -1.62 19.07
C ALA A 234 -8.31 -3.14 19.15
N ASP A 235 -7.98 -3.62 20.34
CA ASP A 235 -7.78 -5.02 20.72
C ASP A 235 -8.12 -5.08 22.21
N ALA A 236 -9.37 -5.42 22.52
CA ALA A 236 -9.92 -5.24 23.87
C ALA A 236 -9.50 -6.34 24.85
N ASP A 237 -9.13 -7.52 24.37
CA ASP A 237 -8.68 -8.65 25.19
C ASP A 237 -7.16 -8.90 25.13
N GLU A 238 -6.44 -8.15 24.28
CA GLU A 238 -4.98 -8.16 24.14
C GLU A 238 -4.43 -9.49 23.60
N ASP A 239 -5.16 -10.16 22.71
CA ASP A 239 -4.73 -11.42 22.08
C ASP A 239 -3.91 -11.24 20.80
N GLY A 240 -3.87 -10.01 20.27
CA GLY A 240 -3.13 -9.61 19.08
C GLY A 240 -3.94 -9.64 17.78
N LEU A 241 -5.22 -10.06 17.80
CA LEU A 241 -6.19 -9.85 16.75
C LEU A 241 -7.00 -8.59 17.09
N GLY A 242 -7.15 -7.67 16.13
CA GLY A 242 -7.94 -6.47 16.38
C GLY A 242 -9.44 -6.76 16.48
N ASP A 243 -10.16 -5.95 17.26
CA ASP A 243 -11.61 -6.02 17.45
C ASP A 243 -12.41 -6.10 16.13
N ALA A 244 -11.85 -5.58 15.03
CA ALA A 244 -12.49 -5.53 13.72
C ALA A 244 -12.45 -6.87 12.96
N CYS A 245 -11.45 -7.71 13.25
CA CYS A 245 -11.23 -9.00 12.59
C CYS A 245 -11.25 -10.20 13.56
N ASP A 246 -11.35 -9.94 14.86
CA ASP A 246 -11.55 -10.96 15.88
C ASP A 246 -13.02 -11.40 15.96
N ALA A 247 -13.23 -12.72 16.00
CA ALA A 247 -14.54 -13.31 16.20
C ALA A 247 -15.01 -13.20 17.66
N CYS A 248 -14.07 -13.14 18.59
CA CYS A 248 -14.30 -13.12 20.03
C CYS A 248 -13.60 -11.93 20.70
N PRO A 249 -13.96 -10.68 20.35
CA PRO A 249 -13.22 -9.46 20.69
C PRO A 249 -13.22 -9.07 22.17
N ASN A 250 -13.61 -9.95 23.08
CA ASN A 250 -13.52 -9.73 24.52
C ASN A 250 -12.97 -10.97 25.25
N ASP A 251 -12.44 -11.93 24.50
CA ASP A 251 -11.98 -13.22 24.97
C ASP A 251 -10.72 -13.66 24.20
N ALA A 252 -9.57 -13.47 24.85
CA ALA A 252 -8.27 -13.79 24.30
C ALA A 252 -8.04 -15.30 24.03
N THR A 253 -8.91 -16.18 24.52
CA THR A 253 -8.85 -17.62 24.20
C THR A 253 -9.61 -18.00 22.93
N ASN A 254 -10.44 -17.08 22.41
CA ASN A 254 -11.18 -17.27 21.17
C ASN A 254 -12.09 -18.52 21.19
N ASP A 255 -12.61 -18.90 20.03
CA ASP A 255 -13.32 -20.16 19.81
C ASP A 255 -12.32 -21.33 19.75
N ALA A 256 -12.01 -21.92 20.91
CA ALA A 256 -10.96 -22.93 21.05
C ALA A 256 -11.28 -24.25 20.34
N ASP A 257 -12.56 -24.62 20.24
CA ASP A 257 -13.00 -25.88 19.65
C ASP A 257 -13.61 -25.77 18.24
N GLY A 258 -13.83 -24.53 17.78
CA GLY A 258 -14.24 -24.20 16.41
C GLY A 258 -15.73 -24.35 16.16
N ASP A 259 -16.58 -24.24 17.18
CA ASP A 259 -18.03 -24.40 17.05
C ASP A 259 -18.79 -23.09 16.79
N GLY A 260 -18.10 -21.95 16.91
CA GLY A 260 -18.64 -20.60 16.71
C GLY A 260 -19.11 -19.90 17.98
N VAL A 261 -18.81 -20.43 19.16
CA VAL A 261 -19.04 -19.82 20.47
C VAL A 261 -17.68 -19.47 21.09
N CYS A 262 -17.58 -18.29 21.72
CA CYS A 262 -16.35 -17.86 22.38
C CYS A 262 -16.18 -18.60 23.71
N GLU A 263 -14.96 -18.99 24.05
CA GLU A 263 -14.60 -19.73 25.27
C GLU A 263 -15.21 -19.13 26.55
N ASP A 264 -15.24 -17.80 26.68
CA ASP A 264 -15.79 -17.11 27.86
C ASP A 264 -17.30 -17.31 28.08
N VAL A 265 -18.02 -17.73 27.04
CA VAL A 265 -19.47 -17.98 27.04
C VAL A 265 -19.84 -19.39 26.55
N ASP A 266 -18.86 -20.23 26.26
CA ASP A 266 -19.03 -21.62 25.86
C ASP A 266 -19.22 -22.50 27.10
N ASN A 267 -20.32 -23.27 27.14
CA ASN A 267 -20.57 -24.23 28.21
C ASN A 267 -19.85 -25.58 28.01
N CYS A 268 -19.17 -25.79 26.88
CA CYS A 268 -18.27 -26.91 26.63
C CYS A 268 -16.99 -26.52 25.86
N PRO A 269 -16.10 -25.68 26.43
CA PRO A 269 -14.84 -25.18 25.86
C PRO A 269 -13.95 -26.13 25.04
N GLY A 270 -14.02 -27.44 25.33
CA GLY A 270 -13.19 -28.47 24.70
C GLY A 270 -13.95 -29.39 23.75
N ALA A 271 -15.24 -29.14 23.48
CA ALA A 271 -16.12 -30.06 22.79
C ALA A 271 -17.25 -29.35 22.03
N ALA A 272 -17.02 -29.15 20.73
CA ALA A 272 -17.90 -28.40 19.86
C ALA A 272 -19.39 -28.74 19.98
N ASN A 273 -20.19 -27.76 20.40
CA ASN A 273 -21.63 -27.83 20.59
C ASN A 273 -22.29 -26.46 20.35
N ALA A 274 -22.26 -26.00 19.09
CA ALA A 274 -22.79 -24.69 18.68
C ALA A 274 -24.26 -24.39 19.09
N ASP A 275 -25.05 -25.40 19.48
CA ASP A 275 -26.41 -25.21 20.00
C ASP A 275 -26.46 -24.91 21.51
N GLN A 276 -25.32 -25.02 22.21
CA GLN A 276 -25.10 -24.78 23.62
C GLN A 276 -26.16 -25.47 24.48
N ALA A 277 -26.54 -26.70 24.08
CA ALA A 277 -27.53 -27.49 24.79
C ALA A 277 -27.04 -27.76 26.22
N ASN A 278 -27.90 -27.46 27.19
CA ASN A 278 -27.68 -27.67 28.62
C ASN A 278 -29.07 -27.91 29.25
N ALA A 279 -29.42 -29.18 29.43
CA ALA A 279 -30.79 -29.58 29.74
C ALA A 279 -31.19 -29.37 31.20
N ASP A 280 -30.24 -29.42 32.13
CA ASP A 280 -30.47 -29.19 33.56
C ASP A 280 -30.12 -27.77 34.03
N GLY A 281 -29.36 -27.03 33.24
CA GLY A 281 -29.01 -25.63 33.43
C GLY A 281 -27.84 -25.40 34.39
N ASP A 282 -26.92 -26.35 34.54
CA ASP A 282 -25.70 -26.20 35.32
C ASP A 282 -24.60 -25.44 34.54
N GLU A 283 -23.32 -25.57 34.92
CA GLU A 283 -22.22 -24.89 34.20
C GLU A 283 -21.77 -25.64 32.94
N ALA A 284 -22.02 -26.96 32.83
CA ALA A 284 -21.57 -27.79 31.72
C ALA A 284 -22.66 -27.93 30.65
N GLY A 285 -22.26 -28.00 29.38
CA GLY A 285 -23.19 -28.38 28.29
C GLY A 285 -23.38 -29.89 28.19
N ASP A 286 -24.50 -30.33 27.61
CA ASP A 286 -24.92 -31.73 27.51
C ASP A 286 -23.83 -32.68 26.96
N ILE A 287 -22.91 -32.17 26.13
CA ILE A 287 -21.87 -32.99 25.47
C ILE A 287 -20.64 -33.22 26.36
N CYS A 288 -20.35 -32.30 27.27
CA CYS A 288 -19.21 -32.34 28.18
C CYS A 288 -19.60 -32.58 29.64
N ASP A 289 -20.90 -32.60 29.91
CA ASP A 289 -21.50 -32.97 31.18
C ASP A 289 -21.54 -34.50 31.36
N LEU A 290 -21.16 -34.95 32.55
CA LEU A 290 -21.23 -36.36 32.96
C LEU A 290 -22.67 -36.77 33.28
N CYS A 291 -23.48 -35.83 33.74
CA CYS A 291 -24.85 -36.00 34.15
C CYS A 291 -25.80 -34.99 33.48
N PRO A 292 -26.02 -35.07 32.14
CA PRO A 292 -26.75 -34.08 31.32
C PRO A 292 -28.21 -33.77 31.68
N ASN A 293 -28.76 -34.34 32.74
CA ASN A 293 -30.13 -34.11 33.18
C ASN A 293 -30.22 -33.83 34.68
N ASP A 294 -29.07 -33.64 35.34
CA ASP A 294 -28.96 -33.38 36.76
C ASP A 294 -27.89 -32.34 37.09
N ALA A 295 -28.34 -31.12 37.38
CA ALA A 295 -27.46 -30.02 37.77
C ALA A 295 -26.73 -30.23 39.10
N GLY A 296 -27.08 -31.27 39.86
CA GLY A 296 -26.35 -31.71 41.05
C GLY A 296 -25.13 -32.57 40.75
N ASP A 297 -24.99 -33.01 39.50
CA ASP A 297 -23.95 -33.92 39.03
C ASP A 297 -23.92 -35.24 39.84
N ASP A 298 -22.81 -35.97 39.74
CA ASP A 298 -22.48 -37.06 40.66
C ASP A 298 -21.96 -36.49 42.01
N ALA A 299 -22.89 -36.21 42.91
CA ALA A 299 -22.64 -35.50 44.17
C ALA A 299 -21.67 -36.22 45.13
N ASP A 300 -21.58 -37.55 45.07
CA ASP A 300 -20.68 -38.36 45.91
C ASP A 300 -19.58 -39.11 45.15
N GLY A 301 -19.50 -38.94 43.83
CA GLY A 301 -18.41 -39.41 42.99
C GLY A 301 -18.44 -40.91 42.74
N ASP A 302 -19.61 -41.54 42.83
CA ASP A 302 -19.77 -42.98 42.73
C ASP A 302 -20.04 -43.50 41.30
N GLY A 303 -20.20 -42.57 40.37
CA GLY A 303 -20.46 -42.79 38.95
C GLY A 303 -21.95 -42.78 38.57
N VAL A 304 -22.86 -42.49 39.50
CA VAL A 304 -24.31 -42.40 39.27
C VAL A 304 -24.76 -40.95 39.51
N CYS A 305 -25.47 -40.39 38.53
CA CYS A 305 -26.03 -39.04 38.64
C CYS A 305 -27.08 -38.97 39.75
N GLY A 306 -27.10 -37.88 40.51
CA GLY A 306 -27.99 -37.67 41.65
C GLY A 306 -29.47 -37.89 41.35
N ASP A 307 -29.95 -37.47 40.16
CA ASP A 307 -31.35 -37.63 39.74
C ASP A 307 -31.81 -39.09 39.64
N VAL A 308 -30.87 -40.01 39.41
CA VAL A 308 -31.07 -41.47 39.37
C VAL A 308 -30.35 -42.22 40.48
N ASP A 309 -29.68 -41.52 41.40
CA ASP A 309 -29.03 -42.05 42.57
C ASP A 309 -30.02 -42.10 43.75
N ALA A 310 -30.25 -43.32 44.25
CA ALA A 310 -31.13 -43.55 45.37
C ALA A 310 -30.46 -43.30 46.73
N CYS A 311 -29.14 -43.16 46.73
CA CYS A 311 -28.27 -42.87 47.86
C CYS A 311 -27.50 -41.55 47.69
N GLU A 312 -28.09 -40.58 46.97
CA GLU A 312 -27.49 -39.28 46.65
C GLU A 312 -26.76 -38.61 47.83
N GLY A 313 -25.50 -38.24 47.60
CA GLY A 313 -24.68 -37.45 48.51
C GLY A 313 -24.19 -38.26 49.71
N THR A 314 -24.17 -39.59 49.60
CA THR A 314 -23.66 -40.48 50.63
C THR A 314 -22.46 -41.26 50.12
N GLU A 315 -21.30 -41.09 50.76
CA GLU A 315 -20.09 -41.80 50.35
C GLU A 315 -20.36 -43.30 50.14
N LEU A 316 -20.02 -43.80 48.96
CA LEU A 316 -20.14 -45.19 48.59
C LEU A 316 -19.17 -46.03 49.43
N THR A 317 -19.62 -46.40 50.63
CA THR A 317 -18.77 -47.16 51.56
C THR A 317 -18.57 -48.58 51.04
N GLU A 318 -17.30 -49.03 51.04
CA GLU A 318 -17.01 -50.46 50.92
C GLU A 318 -17.82 -51.20 51.97
N SER A 319 -18.75 -52.03 51.49
CA SER A 319 -19.70 -52.73 52.34
C SER A 319 -19.10 -54.04 52.84
N VAL A 320 -17.87 -53.97 53.39
CA VAL A 320 -17.11 -55.12 53.87
C VAL A 320 -17.96 -55.86 54.91
N PRO A 321 -18.35 -57.13 54.65
CA PRO A 321 -19.15 -57.87 55.60
C PRO A 321 -18.39 -58.05 56.93
N THR A 322 -19.12 -58.10 58.05
CA THR A 322 -18.48 -58.29 59.37
C THR A 322 -17.89 -59.69 59.56
N GLU A 323 -18.21 -60.62 58.66
CA GLU A 323 -17.58 -61.94 58.52
C GLU A 323 -17.12 -62.17 57.06
N GLU A 324 -16.75 -63.40 56.70
CA GLU A 324 -16.46 -63.76 55.31
C GLU A 324 -17.70 -63.65 54.40
N LEU A 325 -17.53 -63.09 53.21
CA LEU A 325 -18.59 -62.95 52.21
C LEU A 325 -19.30 -64.30 51.96
N GLY A 326 -20.62 -64.31 52.11
CA GLY A 326 -21.41 -65.53 52.00
C GLY A 326 -21.57 -66.03 50.56
N VAL A 327 -21.89 -67.31 50.40
CA VAL A 327 -22.26 -67.87 49.08
C VAL A 327 -23.53 -67.19 48.57
N ASN A 328 -23.51 -66.67 47.33
CA ASN A 328 -24.58 -65.86 46.75
C ASN A 328 -24.96 -64.65 47.62
N ARG A 329 -23.95 -64.00 48.18
CA ARG A 329 -24.05 -62.70 48.85
C ARG A 329 -23.17 -61.68 48.14
N PHE A 330 -23.57 -60.42 48.23
CA PHE A 330 -23.01 -59.30 47.48
C PHE A 330 -22.54 -58.19 48.40
N ALA A 331 -21.36 -57.65 48.13
CA ALA A 331 -20.79 -56.49 48.82
C ALA A 331 -19.77 -55.83 47.90
N LEU A 332 -19.51 -54.55 48.09
CA LEU A 332 -18.38 -53.86 47.44
C LEU A 332 -17.16 -54.02 48.33
N ILE A 333 -16.13 -54.74 47.88
CA ILE A 333 -14.95 -55.07 48.72
C ILE A 333 -13.66 -54.48 48.15
N ASP A 334 -13.57 -54.22 46.85
CA ASP A 334 -12.34 -53.73 46.22
C ASP A 334 -12.50 -52.39 45.49
N GLY A 335 -13.68 -51.78 45.56
CA GLY A 335 -13.95 -50.45 45.03
C GLY A 335 -13.97 -50.36 43.50
N ASP A 336 -14.11 -51.48 42.79
CA ASP A 336 -14.15 -51.51 41.31
C ASP A 336 -15.53 -51.19 40.70
N GLY A 337 -16.51 -50.86 41.55
CA GLY A 337 -17.90 -50.58 41.17
C GLY A 337 -18.75 -51.80 40.85
N VAL A 338 -18.20 -53.01 41.06
CA VAL A 338 -18.89 -54.29 40.90
C VAL A 338 -19.03 -54.97 42.25
N PHE A 339 -20.23 -55.46 42.55
CA PHE A 339 -20.45 -56.19 43.79
C PHE A 339 -19.81 -57.58 43.72
N ASP A 340 -18.83 -57.82 44.59
CA ASP A 340 -18.20 -59.11 44.81
C ASP A 340 -19.20 -60.17 45.25
N THR A 341 -18.97 -61.42 44.84
CA THR A 341 -19.77 -62.57 45.30
C THR A 341 -18.98 -63.87 45.35
N VAL A 342 -19.21 -64.66 46.39
CA VAL A 342 -18.69 -66.03 46.46
C VAL A 342 -19.61 -66.99 45.71
N SER A 343 -19.04 -67.69 44.73
CA SER A 343 -19.76 -68.68 43.94
C SER A 343 -20.03 -69.99 44.70
N PRO A 344 -21.16 -70.67 44.44
CA PRO A 344 -21.40 -72.01 44.96
C PRO A 344 -20.37 -73.03 44.44
N ARG A 345 -19.96 -73.99 45.27
CA ARG A 345 -18.97 -75.02 44.88
C ARG A 345 -19.31 -75.69 43.54
N GLY A 346 -18.43 -75.50 42.56
CA GLY A 346 -18.50 -76.15 41.24
C GLY A 346 -19.34 -75.43 40.17
N ARG A 347 -19.77 -74.18 40.39
CA ARG A 347 -20.38 -73.31 39.36
C ARG A 347 -19.87 -71.87 39.56
N GLY A 348 -19.90 -71.06 38.49
CA GLY A 348 -19.59 -69.61 38.58
C GLY A 348 -20.71 -68.80 39.25
N PRO A 349 -20.54 -67.47 39.38
CA PRO A 349 -21.54 -66.57 39.95
C PRO A 349 -22.86 -66.66 39.19
N ARG A 350 -24.00 -66.60 39.89
CA ARG A 350 -25.32 -66.68 39.24
C ARG A 350 -25.90 -65.32 38.86
N ARG A 351 -25.41 -64.26 39.49
CA ARG A 351 -25.75 -62.86 39.24
C ARG A 351 -24.52 -62.01 39.51
N SER A 352 -24.50 -60.83 38.92
CA SER A 352 -23.58 -59.73 39.16
C SER A 352 -24.43 -58.48 39.30
N TYR A 353 -23.99 -57.56 40.14
CA TYR A 353 -24.61 -56.24 40.29
C TYR A 353 -23.50 -55.20 40.22
N THR A 354 -23.78 -54.04 39.65
CA THR A 354 -22.91 -52.86 39.68
C THR A 354 -23.51 -51.78 40.55
N ILE A 355 -22.74 -50.72 40.84
CA ILE A 355 -23.26 -49.51 41.48
C ILE A 355 -24.45 -48.94 40.67
N GLN A 356 -24.38 -48.96 39.34
CA GLN A 356 -25.47 -48.54 38.46
C GLN A 356 -26.76 -49.36 38.68
N ASP A 357 -26.64 -50.69 38.80
CA ASP A 357 -27.81 -51.54 39.06
C ASP A 357 -28.46 -51.16 40.41
N THR A 358 -27.65 -50.80 41.39
CA THR A 358 -28.11 -50.44 42.74
C THR A 358 -28.49 -48.98 42.89
N HIS A 359 -28.44 -48.16 41.84
CA HIS A 359 -28.71 -46.72 41.93
C HIS A 359 -27.88 -46.06 43.04
N GLY A 360 -26.55 -46.23 42.97
CA GLY A 360 -25.59 -45.62 43.90
C GLY A 360 -25.53 -46.20 45.32
N CYS A 361 -26.38 -47.16 45.66
CA CYS A 361 -26.42 -47.68 47.03
C CYS A 361 -25.48 -48.86 47.29
N SER A 362 -24.62 -48.76 48.31
CA SER A 362 -23.90 -49.90 48.88
C SER A 362 -24.83 -50.92 49.52
N CYS A 363 -24.33 -52.13 49.77
CA CYS A 363 -25.12 -53.18 50.41
C CYS A 363 -25.64 -52.76 51.81
N SER A 364 -24.83 -52.05 52.59
CA SER A 364 -25.24 -51.53 53.90
C SER A 364 -26.42 -50.59 53.79
N GLN A 365 -26.37 -49.64 52.85
CA GLN A 365 -27.44 -48.68 52.61
C GLN A 365 -28.72 -49.38 52.14
N ILE A 366 -28.62 -50.36 51.23
CA ILE A 366 -29.78 -51.16 50.78
C ILE A 366 -30.44 -51.88 51.96
N ILE A 367 -29.66 -52.51 52.83
CA ILE A 367 -30.18 -53.23 54.00
C ILE A 367 -30.88 -52.29 54.97
N GLU A 368 -30.31 -51.11 55.19
CA GLU A 368 -30.89 -50.06 56.03
C GLU A 368 -32.20 -49.54 55.42
N ALA A 369 -32.19 -49.19 54.13
CA ALA A 369 -33.36 -48.67 53.41
C ALA A 369 -34.53 -49.68 53.34
N LEU A 370 -34.22 -50.98 53.23
CA LEU A 370 -35.22 -52.05 53.23
C LEU A 370 -35.63 -52.53 54.65
N ASP A 371 -35.08 -51.94 55.72
CA ASP A 371 -35.35 -52.30 57.13
C ASP A 371 -35.18 -53.82 57.42
N LEU A 372 -34.15 -54.44 56.83
CA LEU A 372 -33.88 -55.88 56.99
C LEU A 372 -33.11 -56.20 58.29
N GLY A 373 -32.49 -55.19 58.89
CA GLY A 373 -31.71 -55.26 60.13
C GLY A 373 -30.27 -55.78 59.97
N GLU A 374 -29.41 -55.48 60.96
CA GLU A 374 -27.95 -55.75 60.93
C GLU A 374 -27.56 -57.22 60.67
N GLY A 375 -28.45 -58.18 60.94
CA GLY A 375 -28.20 -59.59 60.62
C GLY A 375 -27.93 -59.85 59.14
N HIS A 376 -28.40 -58.95 58.26
CA HIS A 376 -28.25 -59.05 56.82
C HIS A 376 -26.91 -58.50 56.31
N THR A 377 -26.20 -57.66 57.06
CA THR A 377 -24.86 -57.15 56.66
C THR A 377 -23.76 -58.15 56.97
N LYS A 378 -24.02 -59.12 57.87
CA LYS A 378 -23.02 -60.06 58.39
C LYS A 378 -22.23 -60.81 57.31
N PHE A 379 -22.88 -61.20 56.22
CA PHE A 379 -22.28 -61.95 55.13
C PHE A 379 -22.40 -61.25 53.77
N GLY A 380 -22.79 -59.97 53.75
CA GLY A 380 -23.21 -59.24 52.55
C GLY A 380 -24.68 -59.45 52.18
N CYS A 381 -25.14 -58.72 51.17
CA CYS A 381 -26.53 -58.63 50.75
C CYS A 381 -26.98 -59.90 50.05
N SER A 382 -28.20 -60.34 50.36
CA SER A 382 -28.79 -61.50 49.69
C SER A 382 -29.22 -61.16 48.26
N ILE A 383 -29.23 -62.17 47.36
CA ILE A 383 -29.86 -62.03 46.02
C ILE A 383 -31.25 -61.39 46.13
N SER A 384 -32.07 -61.83 47.08
CA SER A 384 -33.42 -61.31 47.25
C SER A 384 -33.42 -59.83 47.64
N ALA A 385 -32.53 -59.41 48.54
CA ALA A 385 -32.44 -57.99 48.92
C ALA A 385 -32.00 -57.12 47.73
N MET A 386 -31.02 -57.56 46.95
CA MET A 386 -30.58 -56.85 45.75
C MET A 386 -31.71 -56.81 44.69
N ASP A 387 -32.33 -57.95 44.39
CA ASP A 387 -33.43 -58.04 43.41
C ASP A 387 -34.67 -57.23 43.86
N ASP A 388 -34.99 -57.22 45.16
CA ASP A 388 -36.11 -56.48 45.72
C ASP A 388 -35.84 -54.96 45.67
N TRP A 389 -34.61 -54.53 45.92
CA TRP A 389 -34.16 -53.14 45.77
C TRP A 389 -34.27 -52.66 44.33
N ILE A 390 -33.66 -53.39 43.39
CA ILE A 390 -33.66 -53.02 41.97
C ILE A 390 -35.08 -52.94 41.43
N ALA A 391 -36.01 -53.75 41.94
CA ALA A 391 -37.40 -53.73 41.50
C ALA A 391 -38.19 -52.49 41.97
N THR A 392 -37.62 -51.58 42.77
CA THR A 392 -38.29 -50.34 43.19
C THR A 392 -38.15 -49.19 42.19
N PHE A 393 -37.19 -49.27 41.28
CA PHE A 393 -36.91 -48.31 40.22
C PHE A 393 -37.24 -48.94 38.84
#